data_AF-A0A1A9FY75-F1
#
_entry.id   AF-A0A1A9FY75-F1
#
_cell.length_a   1.000
_cell.length_b   1.000
_cell.length_c   1.000
_cell.angle_alpha   90.00
_cell.angle_beta   90.00
_cell.angle_gamma   90.00
#
_symmetry.space_group_name_H-M   'P 1'
#
loop_
_entity.id
_entity.type
_entity.pdbx_description
1 polymer ?
#
loop_
_entity_poly.entity_id
_entity_poly.type
_entity_poly.pdbx_seq_one_letter_code
_entity_poly.pdbx_strand_id
1 'polypeptide(L)'
;MKVVIYFRQAGGTVAGTYPLLTHWTEDEDEQPVPLFSQFDTDAMADAAPEILVQLQSANRWLKEKRGVVVASFTEMENGSGRRPSYGAARKAAGRERAAVLIATTKALAGQRFAPISQDGLEIVRLEDPDEADRESWARSRNVVVYFRALAGPEEAQALLEKQRREIVKMLRSANVLAEFVETEPLLSAERPQLQRALALCREKKARLFIGTTDAIGDGEAFLPDFTDVPYEVAYRKAYEWPDTIPLDHCPFPIALYFGKQWTHGYVPLYLANATGGDLLDVTISGIGTTVMDGDHVETTPSRKEIDSIPSGTGRLVEAYDVYFDGDFLVIYTVEARSSDGTRYSGRAATKGIPGNRWLRIDHWKPISA
;
A
#
# COMPACT_ATOMS: atom_id res chain seq x y z
N MET A 1 -4.60 3.83 37.14
CA MET A 1 -5.44 4.60 36.18
C MET A 1 -6.66 3.77 35.80
N LYS A 2 -7.87 4.33 35.69
CA LYS A 2 -9.06 3.57 35.22
C LYS A 2 -9.03 3.42 33.70
N VAL A 3 -9.37 2.24 33.21
CA VAL A 3 -9.27 1.89 31.78
C VAL A 3 -10.50 1.12 31.34
N VAL A 4 -11.10 1.53 30.22
CA VAL A 4 -12.05 0.73 29.45
C VAL A 4 -11.29 0.12 28.29
N ILE A 5 -11.38 -1.21 28.13
CA ILE A 5 -10.65 -1.91 27.06
C ILE A 5 -11.59 -2.21 25.92
N TYR A 6 -11.14 -1.94 24.71
CA TYR A 6 -11.86 -2.17 23.48
C TYR A 6 -11.09 -3.15 22.59
N PHE A 7 -11.66 -4.35 22.46
CA PHE A 7 -11.19 -5.43 21.62
C PHE A 7 -11.90 -5.41 20.27
N ARG A 8 -11.24 -5.99 19.27
CA ARG A 8 -11.81 -6.20 17.93
C ARG A 8 -11.64 -7.67 17.55
N GLN A 9 -12.56 -8.19 16.74
CA GLN A 9 -12.51 -9.57 16.28
C GLN A 9 -13.07 -9.67 14.86
N ALA A 10 -12.34 -10.36 13.96
CA ALA A 10 -12.85 -10.68 12.63
C ALA A 10 -13.77 -11.93 12.65
N GLY A 11 -15.09 -11.73 12.56
CA GLY A 11 -16.08 -12.83 12.45
C GLY A 11 -16.18 -13.76 13.68
N GLY A 12 -17.30 -14.49 13.81
CA GLY A 12 -17.55 -15.44 14.91
C GLY A 12 -18.54 -14.94 15.99
N THR A 13 -18.74 -15.75 17.03
CA THR A 13 -19.50 -15.34 18.23
C THR A 13 -18.68 -14.37 19.07
N VAL A 14 -19.29 -13.26 19.48
CA VAL A 14 -18.72 -12.35 20.48
C VAL A 14 -18.44 -13.17 21.73
N ALA A 15 -17.17 -13.29 22.10
CA ALA A 15 -16.84 -13.75 23.45
C ALA A 15 -17.44 -12.73 24.43
N GLY A 16 -18.21 -13.22 25.39
CA GLY A 16 -18.72 -12.40 26.49
C GLY A 16 -17.58 -11.78 27.31
N THR A 17 -17.94 -11.13 28.42
CA THR A 17 -16.99 -10.49 29.34
C THR A 17 -15.76 -11.37 29.59
N TYR A 18 -14.58 -10.89 29.17
CA TYR A 18 -13.35 -11.64 29.34
C TYR A 18 -12.99 -11.77 30.83
N PRO A 19 -12.67 -12.99 31.31
CA PRO A 19 -12.33 -13.21 32.71
C PRO A 19 -11.13 -12.36 33.09
N LEU A 20 -11.33 -11.56 34.14
CA LEU A 20 -10.35 -10.62 34.66
C LEU A 20 -9.93 -11.09 36.05
N LEU A 21 -8.65 -11.35 36.23
CA LEU A 21 -8.02 -11.50 37.53
C LEU A 21 -7.82 -10.10 38.11
N THR A 22 -8.53 -9.83 39.21
CA THR A 22 -8.29 -8.66 40.05
C THR A 22 -7.29 -9.07 41.13
N HIS A 23 -6.08 -8.53 41.10
CA HIS A 23 -5.09 -8.73 42.16
C HIS A 23 -5.55 -7.97 43.42
N TRP A 24 -6.33 -8.61 44.28
CA TRP A 24 -6.58 -8.16 45.65
C TRP A 24 -5.77 -9.04 46.59
N THR A 25 -4.67 -8.53 47.11
CA THR A 25 -4.06 -9.05 48.33
C THR A 25 -3.38 -7.90 49.05
N GLU A 26 -3.95 -7.50 50.19
CA GLU A 26 -3.15 -6.97 51.30
C GLU A 26 -2.30 -8.16 51.76
N ASP A 27 -0.99 -8.10 51.53
CA ASP A 27 -0.08 -9.11 52.06
C ASP A 27 -0.03 -8.94 53.58
N GLU A 28 -0.06 -10.03 54.34
CA GLU A 28 -0.02 -10.01 55.83
C GLU A 28 1.29 -9.37 56.36
N ASP A 29 2.24 -9.03 55.48
CA ASP A 29 3.53 -8.40 55.76
C ASP A 29 3.68 -6.92 55.25
N GLU A 30 2.58 -6.18 55.08
CA GLU A 30 2.58 -4.70 54.88
C GLU A 30 3.45 -4.16 53.71
N GLN A 31 3.65 -4.90 52.62
CA GLN A 31 4.11 -4.30 51.35
C GLN A 31 2.96 -4.20 50.34
N PRO A 32 2.49 -2.98 50.00
CA PRO A 32 1.40 -2.83 49.05
C PRO A 32 1.84 -3.27 47.65
N VAL A 33 1.34 -4.42 47.21
CA VAL A 33 1.46 -4.86 45.82
C VAL A 33 0.67 -3.89 44.93
N PRO A 34 1.19 -3.46 43.76
CA PRO A 34 0.47 -2.55 42.88
C PRO A 34 -0.88 -3.16 42.44
N LEU A 35 -1.96 -2.42 42.71
CA LEU A 35 -3.31 -2.74 42.25
C LEU A 35 -3.43 -2.51 40.74
N PHE A 36 -3.45 -3.57 39.95
CA PHE A 36 -3.82 -3.53 38.53
C PHE A 36 -4.64 -4.77 38.18
N SER A 37 -5.38 -4.70 37.07
CA SER A 37 -6.16 -5.83 36.59
C SER A 37 -5.40 -6.56 35.49
N GLN A 38 -5.58 -7.88 35.37
CA GLN A 38 -5.02 -8.69 34.29
C GLN A 38 -6.09 -9.66 33.76
N PHE A 39 -6.12 -9.94 32.46
CA PHE A 39 -6.97 -11.00 31.91
C PHE A 39 -6.33 -12.37 32.12
N ASP A 40 -7.16 -13.35 32.49
CA ASP A 40 -6.75 -14.76 32.59
C ASP A 40 -6.66 -15.35 31.18
N THR A 41 -5.45 -15.40 30.63
CA THR A 41 -5.22 -15.95 29.29
C THR A 41 -5.37 -17.47 29.26
N ASP A 42 -5.17 -18.15 30.39
CA ASP A 42 -5.20 -19.61 30.47
C ASP A 42 -6.65 -20.11 30.50
N ALA A 43 -7.55 -19.36 31.16
CA ALA A 43 -9.00 -19.56 31.10
C ALA A 43 -9.62 -19.26 29.72
N MET A 44 -8.81 -18.77 28.77
CA MET A 44 -9.22 -18.30 27.46
C MET A 44 -8.60 -19.10 26.29
N ALA A 45 -8.18 -20.35 26.53
CA ALA A 45 -7.56 -21.20 25.51
C ALA A 45 -8.40 -21.36 24.22
N ASP A 46 -9.73 -21.26 24.31
CA ASP A 46 -10.65 -21.38 23.17
C ASP A 46 -10.96 -20.04 22.46
N ALA A 47 -10.39 -18.93 22.92
CA ALA A 47 -10.58 -17.63 22.28
C ALA A 47 -9.93 -17.58 20.89
N ALA A 48 -10.48 -16.75 20.00
CA ALA A 48 -9.88 -16.55 18.68
C ALA A 48 -8.40 -16.13 18.82
N PRO A 49 -7.48 -16.63 17.96
CA PRO A 49 -6.05 -16.31 18.06
C PRO A 49 -5.75 -14.80 18.11
N GLU A 50 -6.53 -14.02 17.36
CA GLU A 50 -6.49 -12.56 17.34
C GLU A 50 -6.78 -11.93 18.72
N ILE A 51 -7.75 -12.47 19.46
CA ILE A 51 -8.09 -11.98 20.80
C ILE A 51 -6.99 -12.33 21.80
N LEU A 52 -6.36 -13.49 21.68
CA LEU A 52 -5.23 -13.87 22.52
C LEU A 52 -4.07 -12.88 22.39
N VAL A 53 -3.73 -12.47 21.17
CA VAL A 53 -2.69 -11.45 20.92
C VAL A 53 -3.07 -10.10 21.57
N GLN A 54 -4.33 -9.67 21.40
CA GLN A 54 -4.83 -8.44 22.02
C GLN A 54 -4.79 -8.49 23.56
N LEU A 55 -5.16 -9.62 24.17
CA LEU A 55 -5.13 -9.80 25.62
C LEU A 55 -3.71 -9.75 26.17
N GLN A 56 -2.75 -10.39 25.49
CA GLN A 56 -1.35 -10.33 25.88
C GLN A 56 -0.80 -8.90 25.81
N SER A 57 -1.10 -8.17 24.74
CA SER A 57 -0.72 -6.76 24.57
C SER A 57 -1.36 -5.87 25.65
N ALA A 58 -2.66 -6.05 25.91
CA ALA A 58 -3.39 -5.32 26.95
C ALA A 58 -2.83 -5.61 28.34
N ASN A 59 -2.57 -6.88 28.68
CA ASN A 59 -2.00 -7.29 29.96
C ASN A 59 -0.61 -6.68 30.19
N ARG A 60 0.24 -6.70 29.16
CA ARG A 60 1.57 -6.07 29.21
C ARG A 60 1.45 -4.57 29.55
N TRP A 61 0.57 -3.88 28.84
CA TRP A 61 0.36 -2.45 29.04
C TRP A 61 -0.27 -2.12 30.39
N LEU A 62 -1.28 -2.89 30.84
CA LEU A 62 -1.93 -2.73 32.14
C LEU A 62 -0.93 -2.88 33.28
N LYS A 63 -0.02 -3.86 33.20
CA LYS A 63 1.07 -4.06 34.16
C LYS A 63 2.02 -2.86 34.18
N GLU A 64 2.45 -2.39 33.01
CA GLU A 64 3.37 -1.26 32.88
C GLU A 64 2.77 0.05 33.41
N LYS A 65 1.52 0.34 33.04
CA LYS A 65 0.84 1.60 33.41
C LYS A 65 0.04 1.52 34.71
N ARG A 66 0.06 0.37 35.39
CA ARG A 66 -0.74 0.09 36.60
C ARG A 66 -2.23 0.45 36.37
N GLY A 67 -2.78 -0.10 35.29
CA GLY A 67 -4.15 0.13 34.83
C GLY A 67 -5.16 -0.75 35.57
N VAL A 68 -6.32 -0.18 35.89
CA VAL A 68 -7.46 -0.86 36.51
C VAL A 68 -8.58 -0.90 35.50
N VAL A 69 -8.99 -2.10 35.11
CA VAL A 69 -10.02 -2.29 34.08
C VAL A 69 -11.39 -2.09 34.72
N VAL A 70 -12.18 -1.15 34.20
CA VAL A 70 -13.55 -0.87 34.69
C VAL A 70 -14.63 -1.43 33.77
N ALA A 71 -14.30 -1.68 32.50
CA ALA A 71 -15.16 -2.38 31.55
C ALA A 71 -14.34 -2.90 30.37
N SER A 72 -14.84 -3.93 29.69
CA SER A 72 -14.32 -4.41 28.41
C SER A 72 -15.46 -4.51 27.39
N PHE A 73 -15.13 -4.23 26.13
CA PHE A 73 -16.06 -4.30 25.01
C PHE A 73 -15.35 -4.97 23.83
N THR A 74 -16.08 -5.77 23.06
CA THR A 74 -15.57 -6.42 21.85
C THR A 74 -16.42 -6.01 20.67
N GLU A 75 -15.77 -5.60 19.58
CA GLU A 75 -16.42 -5.30 18.31
C GLU A 75 -16.21 -6.42 17.31
N MET A 76 -17.29 -6.80 16.63
CA MET A 76 -17.23 -7.72 15.51
C MET A 76 -17.01 -6.94 14.22
N GLU A 77 -15.81 -7.07 13.65
CA GLU A 77 -15.46 -6.43 12.40
C GLU A 77 -16.02 -7.25 11.24
N ASN A 78 -16.97 -6.64 10.51
CA ASN A 78 -17.64 -7.21 9.34
C ASN A 78 -17.45 -6.34 8.08
N GLY A 79 -16.49 -5.41 8.11
CA GLY A 79 -16.26 -4.46 7.02
C GLY A 79 -17.25 -3.28 6.98
N SER A 80 -18.16 -3.15 7.96
CA SER A 80 -18.99 -1.96 8.10
C SER A 80 -18.28 -0.87 8.92
N GLY A 81 -18.48 0.41 8.57
CA GLY A 81 -17.92 1.52 9.36
C GLY A 81 -18.62 1.77 10.70
N ARG A 82 -19.69 1.02 11.03
CA ARG A 82 -20.45 1.20 12.27
C ARG A 82 -19.83 0.37 13.39
N ARG A 83 -19.50 1.02 14.51
CA ARG A 83 -18.88 0.40 15.68
C ARG A 83 -19.67 0.67 16.96
N PRO A 84 -20.82 -0.02 17.18
CA PRO A 84 -21.67 0.21 18.34
C PRO A 84 -20.98 -0.12 19.67
N SER A 85 -20.14 -1.17 19.72
CA SER A 85 -19.37 -1.53 20.92
C SER A 85 -18.36 -0.44 21.26
N TYR A 86 -17.76 0.20 20.24
CA TYR A 86 -16.87 1.35 20.47
C TYR A 86 -17.62 2.56 21.05
N GLY A 87 -18.81 2.85 20.54
CA GLY A 87 -19.67 3.90 21.08
C GLY A 87 -20.03 3.64 22.56
N ALA A 88 -20.33 2.39 22.91
CA ALA A 88 -20.58 1.98 24.29
C ALA A 88 -19.33 2.12 25.17
N ALA A 89 -18.15 1.72 24.66
CA ALA A 89 -16.88 1.87 25.34
C ALA A 89 -16.56 3.35 25.66
N ARG A 90 -16.73 4.25 24.70
CA ARG A 90 -16.56 5.70 24.92
C ARG A 90 -17.50 6.23 26.00
N LYS A 91 -18.77 5.81 25.98
CA LYS A 91 -19.77 6.24 26.96
C LYS A 91 -19.45 5.73 28.37
N ALA A 92 -19.01 4.48 28.48
CA ALA A 92 -18.58 3.90 29.75
C ALA A 92 -17.33 4.62 30.29
N ALA A 93 -16.36 4.88 29.41
CA ALA A 93 -15.13 5.57 29.79
C ALA A 93 -15.40 7.01 30.26
N GLY A 94 -16.28 7.74 29.58
CA GLY A 94 -16.71 9.07 30.01
C GLY A 94 -17.39 9.08 31.38
N ARG A 95 -18.25 8.09 31.68
CA ARG A 95 -18.91 7.95 33.00
C ARG A 95 -17.91 7.65 34.11
N GLU A 96 -16.96 6.77 33.84
CA GLU A 96 -15.97 6.30 34.81
C GLU A 96 -14.74 7.22 34.93
N ARG A 97 -14.65 8.26 34.10
CA ARG A 97 -13.44 9.08 33.91
C ARG A 97 -12.21 8.20 33.63
N ALA A 98 -12.38 7.25 32.72
CA ALA A 98 -11.39 6.27 32.33
C ALA A 98 -10.80 6.60 30.95
N ALA A 99 -9.58 6.13 30.69
CA ALA A 99 -9.02 6.09 29.34
C ALA A 99 -9.63 4.92 28.55
N VAL A 100 -9.73 5.04 27.23
CA VAL A 100 -10.09 3.92 26.35
C VAL A 100 -8.81 3.30 25.78
N LEU A 101 -8.56 2.03 26.07
CA LEU A 101 -7.45 1.27 25.52
C LEU A 101 -7.94 0.47 24.31
N ILE A 102 -7.48 0.83 23.11
CA ILE A 102 -7.71 0.11 21.86
C ILE A 102 -6.68 -1.02 21.79
N ALA A 103 -7.15 -2.27 21.88
CA ALA A 103 -6.25 -3.42 22.04
C ALA A 103 -5.49 -3.82 20.76
N THR A 104 -5.95 -3.37 19.58
CA THR A 104 -5.21 -3.48 18.31
C THR A 104 -5.65 -2.41 17.30
N THR A 105 -4.69 -1.89 16.54
CA THR A 105 -4.93 -1.03 15.36
C THR A 105 -4.94 -1.80 14.04
N LYS A 106 -4.66 -3.11 14.07
CA LYS A 106 -4.56 -3.99 12.90
C LYS A 106 -5.76 -3.88 11.97
N ALA A 107 -5.50 -3.99 10.67
CA ALA A 107 -6.60 -4.08 9.71
C ALA A 107 -7.39 -5.39 9.93
N LEU A 108 -8.68 -5.28 10.24
CA LEU A 108 -9.59 -6.41 10.43
C LEU A 108 -10.77 -6.25 9.49
N ALA A 109 -11.13 -7.34 8.79
CA ALA A 109 -12.14 -7.30 7.72
C ALA A 109 -11.91 -6.14 6.72
N GLY A 110 -10.65 -5.90 6.37
CA GLY A 110 -10.24 -4.83 5.44
C GLY A 110 -10.26 -3.40 6.01
N GLN A 111 -10.52 -3.23 7.31
CA GLN A 111 -10.58 -1.91 7.94
C GLN A 111 -9.59 -1.74 9.10
N ARG A 112 -8.74 -0.71 9.00
CA ARG A 112 -7.95 -0.21 10.13
C ARG A 112 -8.84 0.62 11.07
N PHE A 113 -8.52 0.62 12.35
CA PHE A 113 -9.22 1.41 13.35
C PHE A 113 -8.23 2.08 14.30
N ALA A 114 -8.06 3.39 14.14
CA ALA A 114 -7.14 4.20 14.93
C ALA A 114 -7.83 5.50 15.39
N PRO A 115 -8.79 5.42 16.34
CA PRO A 115 -9.53 6.60 16.77
C PRO A 115 -8.64 7.62 17.48
N ILE A 116 -8.92 8.90 17.27
CA ILE A 116 -8.23 10.02 17.92
C ILE A 116 -8.94 10.45 19.20
N SER A 117 -8.17 10.93 20.17
CA SER A 117 -8.71 11.54 21.39
C SER A 117 -9.63 12.70 21.00
N GLN A 118 -10.86 12.68 21.51
CA GLN A 118 -11.89 13.69 21.26
C GLN A 118 -12.61 13.96 22.58
N ASP A 119 -13.06 15.21 22.77
CA ASP A 119 -13.90 15.62 23.91
C ASP A 119 -13.27 15.37 25.30
N GLY A 120 -11.94 15.47 25.40
CA GLY A 120 -11.19 15.23 26.65
C GLY A 120 -11.10 13.77 27.07
N LEU A 121 -11.59 12.83 26.24
CA LEU A 121 -11.45 11.40 26.46
C LEU A 121 -10.07 10.93 25.97
N GLU A 122 -9.26 10.40 26.88
CA GLU A 122 -7.96 9.81 26.54
C GLU A 122 -8.14 8.47 25.81
N ILE A 123 -7.52 8.36 24.63
CA ILE A 123 -7.46 7.12 23.86
C ILE A 123 -6.02 6.66 23.76
N VAL A 124 -5.78 5.44 24.24
CA VAL A 124 -4.50 4.74 24.13
C VAL A 124 -4.64 3.65 23.09
N ARG A 125 -3.67 3.53 22.18
CA ARG A 125 -3.68 2.54 21.10
C ARG A 125 -2.53 1.58 21.29
N LEU A 126 -2.82 0.28 21.24
CA LEU A 126 -1.80 -0.75 21.17
C LEU A 126 -1.57 -1.11 19.70
N GLU A 127 -0.32 -1.00 19.29
CA GLU A 127 0.10 -1.54 18.00
C GLU A 127 0.06 -3.06 18.06
N ASP A 128 -0.37 -3.68 16.97
CA ASP A 128 -0.32 -5.12 16.84
C ASP A 128 1.15 -5.56 16.75
N PRO A 129 1.61 -6.51 17.59
CA PRO A 129 3.01 -6.92 17.59
C PRO A 129 3.49 -7.41 16.22
N ASP A 130 2.64 -8.08 15.45
CA ASP A 130 3.02 -8.59 14.12
C ASP A 130 3.13 -7.44 13.10
N GLU A 131 2.24 -6.44 13.17
CA GLU A 131 2.35 -5.24 12.32
C GLU A 131 3.56 -4.39 12.71
N ALA A 132 3.82 -4.21 14.00
CA ALA A 132 4.98 -3.45 14.50
C ALA A 132 6.30 -4.14 14.14
N ASP A 133 6.39 -5.46 14.30
CA ASP A 133 7.55 -6.25 13.88
C ASP A 133 7.73 -6.20 12.35
N ARG A 134 6.63 -6.24 11.59
CA ARG A 134 6.69 -6.12 10.12
C ARG A 134 7.11 -4.72 9.69
N GLU A 135 6.62 -3.66 10.31
CA GLU A 135 7.05 -2.29 10.01
C GLU A 135 8.51 -2.06 10.39
N SER A 136 8.95 -2.57 11.53
CA SER A 136 10.35 -2.56 11.96
C SER A 136 11.23 -3.30 10.95
N TRP A 137 10.81 -4.48 10.51
CA TRP A 137 11.49 -5.26 9.47
C TRP A 137 11.49 -4.52 8.12
N ALA A 138 10.39 -3.89 7.72
CA ALA A 138 10.29 -3.08 6.50
C ALA A 138 11.13 -1.79 6.55
N ARG A 139 11.54 -1.34 7.74
CA ARG A 139 12.48 -0.22 7.95
C ARG A 139 13.93 -0.71 8.17
N SER A 140 14.17 -2.02 8.18
CA SER A 140 15.49 -2.60 8.42
C SER A 140 16.49 -2.12 7.38
N ARG A 141 17.65 -1.64 7.84
CA ARG A 141 18.76 -1.30 6.93
C ARG A 141 19.41 -2.55 6.35
N ASN A 142 19.23 -3.71 6.96
CA ASN A 142 19.76 -4.95 6.43
C ASN A 142 18.91 -5.42 5.25
N VAL A 143 19.58 -5.74 4.15
CA VAL A 143 18.93 -6.21 2.93
C VAL A 143 19.63 -7.45 2.39
N VAL A 144 18.85 -8.33 1.79
CA VAL A 144 19.32 -9.46 1.00
C VAL A 144 18.91 -9.20 -0.44
N VAL A 145 19.84 -9.41 -1.36
CA VAL A 145 19.60 -9.15 -2.78
C VAL A 145 19.44 -10.47 -3.52
N TYR A 146 18.44 -10.54 -4.38
CA TYR A 146 18.16 -11.69 -5.23
C TYR A 146 18.13 -11.25 -6.70
N PHE A 147 19.06 -11.76 -7.49
CA PHE A 147 19.17 -11.54 -8.93
C PHE A 147 18.74 -12.78 -9.70
N ARG A 148 18.37 -12.55 -10.97
CA ARG A 148 18.17 -13.62 -11.95
C ARG A 148 19.08 -13.38 -13.15
N ALA A 149 19.71 -14.43 -13.67
CA ALA A 149 20.67 -14.37 -14.78
C ALA A 149 20.28 -15.35 -15.89
N LEU A 150 20.72 -15.09 -17.11
CA LEU A 150 20.67 -16.07 -18.20
C LEU A 150 21.77 -17.12 -18.02
N ALA A 151 21.63 -18.28 -18.66
CA ALA A 151 22.69 -19.29 -18.70
C ALA A 151 23.91 -18.89 -19.55
N GLY A 152 23.77 -17.95 -20.50
CA GLY A 152 24.84 -17.49 -21.40
C GLY A 152 25.70 -16.36 -20.80
N PRO A 153 27.05 -16.43 -20.86
CA PRO A 153 27.93 -15.57 -20.05
C PRO A 153 27.87 -14.07 -20.38
N GLU A 154 27.77 -13.67 -21.65
CA GLU A 154 27.76 -12.25 -22.03
C GLU A 154 26.40 -11.57 -21.75
N GLU A 155 25.30 -12.21 -22.16
CA GLU A 155 23.95 -11.69 -21.93
C GLU A 155 23.57 -11.70 -20.45
N ALA A 156 24.01 -12.72 -19.70
CA ALA A 156 23.84 -12.78 -18.25
C ALA A 156 24.53 -11.62 -17.56
N GLN A 157 25.77 -11.29 -17.97
CA GLN A 157 26.52 -10.18 -17.38
C GLN A 157 25.80 -8.84 -17.62
N ALA A 158 25.36 -8.57 -18.84
CA ALA A 158 24.63 -7.33 -19.16
C ALA A 158 23.33 -7.19 -18.36
N LEU A 159 22.57 -8.29 -18.21
CA LEU A 159 21.33 -8.32 -17.43
C LEU A 159 21.58 -8.14 -15.93
N LEU A 160 22.61 -8.79 -15.38
CA LEU A 160 23.01 -8.65 -13.98
C LEU A 160 23.48 -7.22 -13.68
N GLU A 161 24.29 -6.62 -14.54
CA GLU A 161 24.73 -5.23 -14.40
C GLU A 161 23.53 -4.26 -14.42
N LYS A 162 22.54 -4.51 -15.28
CA LYS A 162 21.31 -3.71 -15.29
C LYS A 162 20.57 -3.80 -13.95
N GLN A 163 20.33 -5.00 -13.44
CA GLN A 163 19.67 -5.18 -12.14
C GLN A 163 20.48 -4.55 -11.01
N ARG A 164 21.81 -4.73 -11.00
CA ARG A 164 22.71 -4.12 -10.00
C ARG A 164 22.60 -2.59 -10.01
N ARG A 165 22.62 -1.97 -11.19
CA ARG A 165 22.47 -0.51 -11.32
C ARG A 165 21.15 -0.02 -10.73
N GLU A 166 20.04 -0.70 -10.99
CA GLU A 166 18.74 -0.30 -10.44
C GLU A 166 18.66 -0.55 -8.92
N ILE A 167 19.17 -1.67 -8.42
CA ILE A 167 19.25 -1.94 -6.98
C ILE A 167 20.06 -0.86 -6.25
N VAL A 168 21.21 -0.46 -6.78
CA VAL A 168 22.06 0.58 -6.18
C VAL A 168 21.31 1.89 -5.97
N LYS A 169 20.42 2.28 -6.89
CA LYS A 169 19.58 3.49 -6.74
C LYS A 169 18.61 3.39 -5.55
N MET A 170 18.17 2.16 -5.23
CA MET A 170 17.22 1.90 -4.15
C MET A 170 17.87 1.73 -2.78
N LEU A 171 19.14 1.30 -2.74
CA LEU A 171 19.77 0.92 -1.48
C LEU A 171 19.83 2.07 -0.45
N ARG A 172 19.84 3.36 -0.84
CA ARG A 172 19.72 4.54 0.05
C ARG A 172 20.37 4.34 1.46
N SER A 173 21.61 3.84 1.51
CA SER A 173 22.39 3.49 2.73
C SER A 173 22.06 2.17 3.46
N ALA A 174 21.48 1.20 2.77
CA ALA A 174 21.24 -0.16 3.26
C ALA A 174 22.53 -1.00 3.34
N ASN A 175 22.56 -1.91 4.31
CA ASN A 175 23.60 -2.90 4.52
C ASN A 175 23.24 -4.21 3.78
N VAL A 176 23.93 -4.50 2.69
CA VAL A 176 23.72 -5.73 1.91
C VAL A 176 24.37 -6.91 2.64
N LEU A 177 23.55 -7.83 3.13
CA LEU A 177 24.00 -9.01 3.87
C LEU A 177 24.50 -10.13 2.95
N ALA A 178 23.82 -10.32 1.82
CA ALA A 178 24.16 -11.34 0.84
C ALA A 178 23.50 -11.03 -0.50
N GLU A 179 24.10 -11.57 -1.56
CA GLU A 179 23.54 -11.60 -2.90
C GLU A 179 23.34 -13.05 -3.32
N PHE A 180 22.17 -13.34 -3.88
CA PHE A 180 21.81 -14.64 -4.44
C PHE A 180 21.53 -14.46 -5.93
N VAL A 181 22.03 -15.36 -6.77
CA VAL A 181 21.81 -15.31 -8.21
C VAL A 181 21.18 -16.62 -8.65
N GLU A 182 19.99 -16.54 -9.22
CA GLU A 182 19.29 -17.68 -9.83
C GLU A 182 19.57 -17.69 -11.34
N THR A 183 19.97 -18.84 -11.88
CA THR A 183 20.22 -18.99 -13.32
C THR A 183 18.98 -19.54 -14.02
N GLU A 184 18.54 -18.84 -15.06
CA GLU A 184 17.39 -19.16 -15.89
C GLU A 184 17.83 -19.78 -17.24
N PRO A 185 17.02 -20.69 -17.83
CA PRO A 185 15.76 -21.21 -17.30
C PRO A 185 15.97 -22.24 -16.19
N LEU A 186 15.04 -22.30 -15.24
CA LEU A 186 15.07 -23.30 -14.18
C LEU A 186 14.79 -24.71 -14.72
N LEU A 187 15.45 -25.71 -14.12
CA LEU A 187 15.18 -27.14 -14.38
C LEU A 187 13.89 -27.63 -13.69
N SER A 188 13.34 -26.86 -12.76
CA SER A 188 12.12 -27.18 -12.00
C SER A 188 11.40 -25.90 -11.58
N ALA A 189 10.16 -25.99 -11.11
CA ALA A 189 9.44 -24.84 -10.56
C ALA A 189 10.08 -24.27 -9.27
N GLU A 190 10.99 -25.01 -8.64
CA GLU A 190 11.65 -24.58 -7.41
C GLU A 190 12.76 -23.56 -7.71
N ARG A 191 12.80 -22.50 -6.90
CA ARG A 191 13.80 -21.42 -6.93
C ARG A 191 14.72 -21.53 -5.71
N PRO A 192 15.77 -22.38 -5.74
CA PRO A 192 16.58 -22.67 -4.56
C PRO A 192 17.30 -21.43 -4.02
N GLN A 193 17.74 -20.52 -4.89
CA GLN A 193 18.44 -19.31 -4.45
C GLN A 193 17.49 -18.30 -3.82
N LEU A 194 16.25 -18.23 -4.33
CA LEU A 194 15.20 -17.44 -3.69
C LEU A 194 14.84 -17.99 -2.31
N GLN A 195 14.74 -19.31 -2.14
CA GLN A 195 14.46 -19.93 -0.84
C GLN A 195 15.57 -19.63 0.19
N ARG A 196 16.83 -19.66 -0.24
CA ARG A 196 17.97 -19.27 0.62
C ARG A 196 17.93 -17.79 0.98
N ALA A 197 17.58 -16.93 0.03
CA ALA A 197 17.42 -15.50 0.28
C ALA A 197 16.31 -15.23 1.31
N LEU A 198 15.14 -15.86 1.14
CA LEU A 198 14.01 -15.74 2.08
C LEU A 198 14.34 -16.27 3.47
N ALA A 199 15.03 -17.41 3.57
CA ALA A 199 15.49 -17.95 4.84
C ALA A 199 16.42 -16.98 5.58
N LEU A 200 17.38 -16.38 4.86
CA LEU A 200 18.28 -15.38 5.43
C LEU A 200 17.54 -14.11 5.84
N CYS A 201 16.57 -13.66 5.04
CA CYS A 201 15.71 -12.52 5.40
C CYS A 201 14.98 -12.76 6.72
N ARG A 202 14.41 -13.95 6.91
CA ARG A 202 13.71 -14.33 8.16
C ARG A 202 14.66 -14.37 9.35
N GLU A 203 15.82 -15.00 9.18
CA GLU A 203 16.82 -15.14 10.25
C GLU A 203 17.35 -13.78 10.71
N LYS A 204 17.66 -12.89 9.76
CA LYS A 204 18.31 -11.61 10.04
C LYS A 204 17.36 -10.42 10.13
N LYS A 205 16.04 -10.66 10.01
CA LYS A 205 15.02 -9.61 9.86
C LYS A 205 15.45 -8.56 8.83
N ALA A 206 15.86 -9.04 7.65
CA ALA A 206 16.36 -8.25 6.53
C ALA A 206 15.35 -8.19 5.38
N ARG A 207 15.30 -7.07 4.65
CA ARG A 207 14.38 -6.90 3.51
C ARG A 207 14.91 -7.59 2.27
N LEU A 208 14.02 -8.08 1.41
CA LEU A 208 14.41 -8.71 0.14
C LEU A 208 14.37 -7.69 -1.01
N PHE A 209 15.49 -7.51 -1.70
CA PHE A 209 15.57 -6.69 -2.90
C PHE A 209 15.70 -7.60 -4.11
N ILE A 210 14.70 -7.58 -4.98
CA ILE A 210 14.62 -8.44 -6.16
C ILE A 210 15.09 -7.63 -7.37
N GLY A 211 16.07 -8.16 -8.10
CA GLY A 211 16.59 -7.53 -9.31
C GLY A 211 15.50 -7.38 -10.37
N THR A 212 14.84 -8.46 -10.78
CA THR A 212 13.67 -8.41 -11.67
C THR A 212 12.71 -9.58 -11.47
N THR A 213 11.42 -9.32 -11.72
CA THR A 213 10.34 -10.32 -11.79
C THR A 213 9.98 -10.72 -13.23
N ASP A 214 10.54 -10.07 -14.24
CA ASP A 214 10.18 -10.29 -15.65
C ASP A 214 10.59 -11.68 -16.15
N ALA A 215 10.01 -12.13 -17.26
CA ALA A 215 10.51 -13.30 -17.98
C ALA A 215 11.97 -13.08 -18.44
N ILE A 216 12.80 -14.12 -18.35
CA ILE A 216 14.21 -14.11 -18.76
C ILE A 216 14.45 -15.30 -19.67
N GLY A 217 14.79 -15.03 -20.94
CA GLY A 217 14.89 -16.07 -21.96
C GLY A 217 13.55 -16.79 -22.13
N ASP A 218 13.57 -18.11 -22.11
CA ASP A 218 12.37 -18.97 -22.12
C ASP A 218 11.77 -19.19 -20.72
N GLY A 219 12.35 -18.59 -19.68
CA GLY A 219 11.85 -18.68 -18.31
C GLY A 219 10.68 -17.73 -18.05
N GLU A 220 9.73 -18.16 -17.22
CA GLU A 220 8.54 -17.36 -16.88
C GLU A 220 8.85 -16.15 -15.99
N ALA A 221 7.99 -15.14 -16.08
CA ALA A 221 7.90 -14.10 -15.07
C ALA A 221 7.45 -14.73 -13.74
N PHE A 222 7.95 -14.24 -12.61
CA PHE A 222 7.51 -14.75 -11.30
C PHE A 222 6.84 -13.64 -10.49
N LEU A 223 5.74 -14.00 -9.83
CA LEU A 223 4.96 -13.10 -8.99
C LEU A 223 5.36 -13.32 -7.52
N PRO A 224 6.14 -12.42 -6.91
CA PRO A 224 6.46 -12.54 -5.49
C PRO A 224 5.19 -12.30 -4.66
N ASP A 225 4.83 -13.28 -3.83
CA ASP A 225 3.80 -13.17 -2.79
C ASP A 225 4.37 -13.75 -1.49
N PHE A 226 5.13 -12.92 -0.77
CA PHE A 226 5.72 -13.29 0.51
C PHE A 226 4.97 -12.57 1.62
N THR A 227 4.13 -13.31 2.34
CA THR A 227 3.31 -12.74 3.42
C THR A 227 4.16 -12.17 4.56
N ASP A 228 5.31 -12.79 4.82
CA ASP A 228 6.15 -12.56 6.00
C ASP A 228 7.42 -11.74 5.72
N VAL A 229 7.93 -11.71 4.48
CA VAL A 229 9.17 -11.01 4.14
C VAL A 229 8.87 -9.73 3.34
N PRO A 230 9.16 -8.53 3.87
CA PRO A 230 9.09 -7.29 3.09
C PRO A 230 10.04 -7.35 1.89
N TYR A 231 9.54 -6.99 0.71
CA TYR A 231 10.33 -7.01 -0.52
C TYR A 231 10.09 -5.78 -1.40
N GLU A 232 11.09 -5.46 -2.21
CA GLU A 232 11.04 -4.44 -3.25
C GLU A 232 11.60 -5.01 -4.56
N VAL A 233 11.05 -4.62 -5.71
CA VAL A 233 11.52 -5.05 -7.03
C VAL A 233 12.19 -3.87 -7.73
N ALA A 234 13.44 -4.04 -8.13
CA ALA A 234 14.28 -2.95 -8.62
C ALA A 234 14.13 -2.64 -10.10
N TYR A 235 14.05 -3.67 -10.91
CA TYR A 235 13.88 -3.53 -12.35
C TYR A 235 12.67 -4.36 -12.79
N ARG A 236 11.78 -3.70 -13.54
CA ARG A 236 10.77 -4.35 -14.37
C ARG A 236 10.95 -3.82 -15.78
N LYS A 237 10.78 -4.68 -16.78
CA LYS A 237 10.88 -4.29 -18.19
C LYS A 237 9.84 -3.20 -18.40
N ALA A 238 10.31 -2.08 -18.96
CA ALA A 238 9.41 -1.01 -19.36
C ALA A 238 8.33 -1.63 -20.25
N TYR A 239 7.10 -1.16 -20.07
CA TYR A 239 5.97 -1.62 -20.86
C TYR A 239 6.29 -1.39 -22.34
N GLU A 240 6.27 -2.46 -23.16
CA GLU A 240 6.48 -2.37 -24.61
C GLU A 240 5.17 -1.97 -25.30
N TRP A 241 4.62 -0.83 -24.89
CA TRP A 241 3.45 -0.29 -25.55
C TRP A 241 3.88 0.53 -26.77
N PRO A 242 3.16 0.43 -27.89
CA PRO A 242 3.49 1.21 -29.06
C PRO A 242 3.33 2.70 -28.73
N ASP A 243 4.30 3.52 -29.15
CA ASP A 243 4.26 4.97 -28.97
C ASP A 243 3.09 5.62 -29.71
N THR A 244 2.65 4.98 -30.81
CA THR A 244 1.53 5.42 -31.64
C THR A 244 0.59 4.26 -31.89
N ILE A 245 -0.71 4.48 -31.71
CA ILE A 245 -1.77 3.52 -32.03
C ILE A 245 -2.71 4.09 -33.10
N PRO A 246 -3.26 3.26 -34.00
CA PRO A 246 -4.41 3.65 -34.79
C PRO A 246 -5.64 3.80 -33.89
N LEU A 247 -6.52 4.76 -34.20
CA LEU A 247 -7.79 4.92 -33.49
C LEU A 247 -8.91 4.20 -34.23
N ASP A 248 -9.41 3.11 -33.64
CA ASP A 248 -10.67 2.51 -34.04
C ASP A 248 -11.80 3.12 -33.22
N HIS A 249 -12.54 4.05 -33.84
CA HIS A 249 -13.76 4.67 -33.30
C HIS A 249 -13.57 5.53 -32.04
N CYS A 250 -12.77 6.59 -32.14
CA CYS A 250 -12.68 7.61 -31.08
C CYS A 250 -14.02 8.37 -30.95
N PRO A 251 -14.69 8.36 -29.78
CA PRO A 251 -16.02 8.96 -29.60
C PRO A 251 -16.01 10.49 -29.52
N PHE A 252 -14.82 11.10 -29.43
CA PHE A 252 -14.64 12.55 -29.30
C PHE A 252 -13.56 13.06 -30.27
N PRO A 253 -13.60 14.32 -30.71
CA PRO A 253 -12.56 14.89 -31.58
C PRO A 253 -11.16 14.81 -30.96
N ILE A 254 -11.08 14.93 -29.64
CA ILE A 254 -9.87 14.74 -28.86
C ILE A 254 -10.23 14.06 -27.53
N ALA A 255 -9.44 13.09 -27.13
CA ALA A 255 -9.70 12.30 -25.93
C ALA A 255 -8.40 11.73 -25.34
N LEU A 256 -8.42 11.41 -24.06
CA LEU A 256 -7.46 10.46 -23.50
C LEU A 256 -8.05 9.05 -23.58
N TYR A 257 -7.20 8.07 -23.85
CA TYR A 257 -7.59 6.67 -23.96
C TYR A 257 -6.69 5.79 -23.10
N PHE A 258 -7.28 5.07 -22.16
CA PHE A 258 -6.59 4.02 -21.43
C PHE A 258 -6.62 2.73 -22.23
N GLY A 259 -5.45 2.21 -22.58
CA GLY A 259 -5.36 0.94 -23.30
C GLY A 259 -5.77 -0.26 -22.45
N LYS A 260 -5.97 -1.39 -23.13
CA LYS A 260 -6.37 -2.66 -22.52
C LYS A 260 -5.20 -3.42 -21.88
N GLN A 261 -3.97 -3.06 -22.24
CA GLN A 261 -2.77 -3.76 -21.82
C GLN A 261 -2.41 -3.36 -20.39
N TRP A 262 -2.54 -4.30 -19.46
CA TRP A 262 -2.16 -4.11 -18.07
C TRP A 262 -0.82 -4.79 -17.84
N THR A 263 0.18 -4.01 -17.49
CA THR A 263 1.54 -4.51 -17.28
C THR A 263 2.05 -3.98 -15.96
N HIS A 264 2.28 -4.87 -14.99
CA HIS A 264 2.87 -4.53 -13.68
C HIS A 264 2.10 -3.49 -12.85
N GLY A 265 0.78 -3.39 -13.00
CA GLY A 265 -0.02 -2.36 -12.32
C GLY A 265 -0.11 -1.04 -13.07
N TYR A 266 0.43 -0.98 -14.28
CA TYR A 266 0.33 0.19 -15.14
C TYR A 266 -0.54 -0.09 -16.37
N VAL A 267 -1.15 0.98 -16.87
CA VAL A 267 -1.87 0.99 -18.15
C VAL A 267 -1.38 2.14 -19.04
N PRO A 268 -1.34 1.97 -20.37
CA PRO A 268 -0.92 3.05 -21.24
C PRO A 268 -2.04 4.09 -21.33
N LEU A 269 -1.68 5.36 -21.15
CA LEU A 269 -2.53 6.49 -21.46
C LEU A 269 -2.11 7.07 -22.79
N TYR A 270 -3.03 7.14 -23.74
CA TYR A 270 -2.83 7.74 -25.06
C TYR A 270 -3.61 9.05 -25.18
N LEU A 271 -3.03 10.06 -25.82
CA LEU A 271 -3.78 11.22 -26.32
C LEU A 271 -4.21 10.95 -27.76
N ALA A 272 -5.51 10.81 -27.95
CA ALA A 272 -6.15 10.48 -29.21
C ALA A 272 -6.58 11.74 -29.97
N ASN A 273 -6.19 11.83 -31.25
CA ASN A 273 -6.61 12.88 -32.16
C ASN A 273 -7.56 12.32 -33.23
N ALA A 274 -8.82 12.74 -33.18
CA ALA A 274 -9.84 12.48 -34.19
C ALA A 274 -10.49 13.79 -34.70
N THR A 275 -9.74 14.90 -34.67
CA THR A 275 -10.22 16.22 -35.09
C THR A 275 -10.38 16.36 -36.61
N GLY A 276 -9.83 15.42 -37.39
CA GLY A 276 -9.77 15.49 -38.85
C GLY A 276 -8.53 16.20 -39.40
N GLY A 277 -7.70 16.79 -38.53
CA GLY A 277 -6.42 17.40 -38.88
C GLY A 277 -5.33 17.08 -37.86
N ASP A 278 -4.08 17.32 -38.22
CA ASP A 278 -2.95 17.06 -37.34
C ASP A 278 -2.89 18.08 -36.19
N LEU A 279 -2.54 17.59 -35.01
CA LEU A 279 -2.18 18.43 -33.87
C LEU A 279 -0.66 18.57 -33.82
N LEU A 280 -0.18 19.78 -33.58
CA LEU A 280 1.23 20.17 -33.54
C LEU A 280 1.56 20.82 -32.19
N ASP A 281 2.83 20.79 -31.80
CA ASP A 281 3.36 21.40 -30.56
C ASP A 281 2.52 21.02 -29.33
N VAL A 282 2.19 19.74 -29.21
CA VAL A 282 1.27 19.27 -28.18
C VAL A 282 1.99 19.20 -26.84
N THR A 283 1.43 19.88 -25.85
CA THR A 283 1.85 19.77 -24.45
C THR A 283 0.73 19.12 -23.66
N ILE A 284 1.05 18.07 -22.91
CA ILE A 284 0.17 17.49 -21.92
C ILE A 284 0.83 17.57 -20.54
N SER A 285 0.08 18.01 -19.55
CA SER A 285 0.50 18.03 -18.15
C SER A 285 -0.53 17.36 -17.25
N GLY A 286 -0.06 16.71 -16.20
CA GLY A 286 -0.90 15.99 -15.23
C GLY A 286 -0.54 16.38 -13.80
N ILE A 287 -1.54 16.51 -12.93
CA ILE A 287 -1.35 16.62 -11.49
C ILE A 287 -2.47 15.89 -10.75
N GLY A 288 -2.08 15.05 -9.79
CA GLY A 288 -2.99 14.31 -8.91
C GLY A 288 -3.18 15.04 -7.59
N THR A 289 -4.41 15.04 -7.08
CA THR A 289 -4.74 15.62 -5.78
C THR A 289 -5.59 14.65 -4.95
N THR A 290 -5.34 14.58 -3.64
CA THR A 290 -6.14 13.78 -2.70
C THR A 290 -6.12 14.39 -1.30
N VAL A 291 -6.96 13.88 -0.40
CA VAL A 291 -6.97 14.27 1.02
C VAL A 291 -6.60 13.05 1.86
N MET A 292 -5.48 13.12 2.55
CA MET A 292 -4.97 12.09 3.46
C MET A 292 -4.84 12.67 4.86
N ASP A 293 -5.47 12.02 5.85
CA ASP A 293 -5.44 12.44 7.26
C ASP A 293 -5.85 13.91 7.52
N GLY A 294 -6.67 14.48 6.63
CA GLY A 294 -7.13 15.86 6.71
C GLY A 294 -6.25 16.87 5.97
N ASP A 295 -5.09 16.43 5.48
CA ASP A 295 -4.16 17.24 4.70
C ASP A 295 -4.35 17.04 3.20
N HIS A 296 -4.18 18.13 2.43
CA HIS A 296 -4.19 18.09 0.97
C HIS A 296 -2.83 17.64 0.45
N VAL A 297 -2.81 16.56 -0.33
CA VAL A 297 -1.61 15.94 -0.87
C VAL A 297 -1.67 15.96 -2.40
N GLU A 298 -0.57 16.35 -3.02
CA GLU A 298 -0.43 16.42 -4.48
C GLU A 298 0.65 15.46 -4.98
N THR A 299 0.46 14.91 -6.18
CA THR A 299 1.50 14.16 -6.88
C THR A 299 2.52 15.11 -7.50
N THR A 300 3.70 14.58 -7.83
CA THR A 300 4.67 15.32 -8.65
C THR A 300 4.04 15.66 -10.00
N PRO A 301 4.00 16.94 -10.42
CA PRO A 301 3.45 17.31 -11.72
C PRO A 301 4.18 16.63 -12.87
N SER A 302 3.44 16.02 -13.79
CA SER A 302 3.97 15.45 -15.02
C SER A 302 3.79 16.43 -16.19
N ARG A 303 4.74 16.43 -17.13
CA ARG A 303 4.67 17.19 -18.38
C ARG A 303 5.33 16.43 -19.50
N LYS A 304 4.68 16.37 -20.66
CA LYS A 304 5.21 15.77 -21.88
C LYS A 304 4.93 16.66 -23.08
N GLU A 305 5.94 16.77 -23.93
CA GLU A 305 5.90 17.51 -25.19
C GLU A 305 5.95 16.53 -26.35
N ILE A 306 5.09 16.75 -27.34
CA ILE A 306 4.94 15.90 -28.52
C ILE A 306 4.84 16.80 -29.74
N ASP A 307 5.78 16.66 -30.67
CA ASP A 307 5.87 17.52 -31.85
C ASP A 307 4.60 17.48 -32.71
N SER A 308 4.05 16.28 -32.93
CA SER A 308 2.81 16.11 -33.67
C SER A 308 2.04 14.84 -33.31
N ILE A 309 0.72 14.90 -33.50
CA ILE A 309 -0.22 13.78 -33.39
C ILE A 309 -1.06 13.76 -34.67
N PRO A 310 -0.78 12.84 -35.61
CA PRO A 310 -1.57 12.73 -36.83
C PRO A 310 -3.05 12.45 -36.57
N SER A 311 -3.94 12.97 -37.41
CA SER A 311 -5.37 12.66 -37.32
C SER A 311 -5.63 11.15 -37.48
N GLY A 312 -6.51 10.59 -36.65
CA GLY A 312 -6.81 9.17 -36.61
C GLY A 312 -5.83 8.32 -35.80
N THR A 313 -4.92 8.94 -35.05
CA THR A 313 -3.92 8.24 -34.22
C THR A 313 -3.96 8.69 -32.75
N GLY A 314 -3.49 7.81 -31.87
CA GLY A 314 -3.24 8.10 -30.47
C GLY A 314 -1.76 8.03 -30.16
N ARG A 315 -1.24 8.98 -29.37
CA ARG A 315 0.16 9.01 -28.95
C ARG A 315 0.30 8.70 -27.46
N LEU A 316 1.21 7.81 -27.10
CA LEU A 316 1.44 7.42 -25.71
C LEU A 316 1.91 8.63 -24.93
N VAL A 317 1.17 9.02 -23.90
CA VAL A 317 1.50 10.17 -23.05
C VAL A 317 2.16 9.72 -21.74
N GLU A 318 1.64 8.68 -21.12
CA GLU A 318 2.05 8.27 -19.77
C GLU A 318 1.78 6.78 -19.54
N ALA A 319 2.54 6.19 -18.62
CA ALA A 319 2.19 4.93 -18.00
C ALA A 319 1.49 5.22 -16.67
N TYR A 320 0.17 5.10 -16.65
CA TYR A 320 -0.64 5.43 -15.49
C TYR A 320 -0.52 4.34 -14.42
N ASP A 321 -0.11 4.68 -13.20
CA ASP A 321 0.03 3.75 -12.09
C ASP A 321 -1.33 3.51 -11.42
N VAL A 322 -1.91 2.33 -11.65
CA VAL A 322 -3.26 2.02 -11.17
C VAL A 322 -3.34 1.99 -9.65
N TYR A 323 -2.25 1.63 -8.96
CA TYR A 323 -2.24 1.49 -7.51
C TYR A 323 -1.89 2.80 -6.81
N PHE A 324 -1.04 3.63 -7.41
CA PHE A 324 -0.70 4.94 -6.86
C PHE A 324 -1.66 6.03 -7.36
N ASP A 325 -1.72 6.28 -8.67
CA ASP A 325 -2.52 7.37 -9.25
C ASP A 325 -4.03 7.12 -9.10
N GLY A 326 -4.44 5.87 -8.91
CA GLY A 326 -5.83 5.50 -8.66
C GLY A 326 -6.42 6.14 -7.39
N ASP A 327 -5.58 6.42 -6.39
CA ASP A 327 -6.00 7.05 -5.12
C ASP A 327 -6.14 8.59 -5.23
N PHE A 328 -5.68 9.17 -6.35
CA PHE A 328 -5.74 10.61 -6.61
C PHE A 328 -6.84 10.95 -7.62
N LEU A 329 -7.40 12.16 -7.50
CA LEU A 329 -8.07 12.81 -8.62
C LEU A 329 -6.99 13.45 -9.49
N VAL A 330 -6.72 12.85 -10.65
CA VAL A 330 -5.71 13.34 -11.60
C VAL A 330 -6.38 14.21 -12.66
N ILE A 331 -5.86 15.42 -12.82
CA ILE A 331 -6.30 16.39 -13.83
C ILE A 331 -5.22 16.51 -14.89
N TYR A 332 -5.60 16.22 -16.13
CA TYR A 332 -4.78 16.42 -17.31
C TYR A 332 -5.17 17.72 -18.02
N THR A 333 -4.18 18.54 -18.36
CA THR A 333 -4.35 19.71 -19.24
C THR A 333 -3.61 19.44 -20.54
N VAL A 334 -4.31 19.63 -21.66
CA VAL A 334 -3.76 19.46 -23.00
C VAL A 334 -3.80 20.80 -23.72
N GLU A 335 -2.68 21.18 -24.30
CA GLU A 335 -2.56 22.31 -25.22
C GLU A 335 -1.98 21.82 -26.53
N ALA A 336 -2.53 22.28 -27.65
CA ALA A 336 -2.01 21.95 -28.97
C ALA A 336 -2.30 23.06 -29.96
N ARG A 337 -1.58 23.04 -31.09
CA ARG A 337 -1.85 23.88 -32.25
C ARG A 337 -2.41 23.01 -33.38
N SER A 338 -3.50 23.43 -34.01
CA SER A 338 -4.01 22.78 -35.23
C SER A 338 -3.17 23.18 -36.45
N SER A 339 -3.37 22.45 -37.55
CA SER A 339 -2.72 22.74 -38.84
C SER A 339 -2.98 24.14 -39.40
N ASP A 340 -4.10 24.78 -39.04
CA ASP A 340 -4.43 26.17 -39.41
C ASP A 340 -3.73 27.24 -38.54
N GLY A 341 -2.93 26.82 -37.55
CA GLY A 341 -2.20 27.68 -36.64
C GLY A 341 -2.96 28.08 -35.36
N THR A 342 -4.23 27.71 -35.23
CA THR A 342 -5.03 28.00 -34.03
C THR A 342 -4.55 27.18 -32.84
N ARG A 343 -4.38 27.81 -31.68
CA ARG A 343 -4.06 27.12 -30.42
C ARG A 343 -5.32 26.75 -29.66
N TYR A 344 -5.34 25.55 -29.11
CA TYR A 344 -6.43 25.01 -28.31
C TYR A 344 -5.92 24.57 -26.94
N SER A 345 -6.79 24.66 -25.95
CA SER A 345 -6.58 24.08 -24.62
C SER A 345 -7.82 23.32 -24.19
N GLY A 346 -7.62 22.25 -23.42
CA GLY A 346 -8.71 21.51 -22.78
C GLY A 346 -8.21 20.68 -21.61
N ARG A 347 -9.15 20.11 -20.85
CA ARG A 347 -8.85 19.35 -19.64
C ARG A 347 -9.65 18.05 -19.56
N ALA A 348 -9.07 17.04 -18.93
CA ALA A 348 -9.77 15.83 -18.54
C ALA A 348 -9.41 15.47 -17.10
N ALA A 349 -10.33 14.83 -16.39
CA ALA A 349 -10.10 14.36 -15.04
C ALA A 349 -10.40 12.87 -14.91
N THR A 350 -9.65 12.20 -14.04
CA THR A 350 -9.78 10.76 -13.78
C THR A 350 -9.56 10.46 -12.31
N LYS A 351 -10.29 9.48 -11.80
CA LYS A 351 -10.09 8.91 -10.46
C LYS A 351 -10.31 7.41 -10.51
N GLY A 352 -9.58 6.68 -9.67
CA GLY A 352 -9.67 5.24 -9.52
C GLY A 352 -9.10 4.48 -10.72
N ILE A 353 -9.26 3.16 -10.66
CA ILE A 353 -8.75 2.22 -11.67
C ILE A 353 -9.44 2.48 -13.02
N PRO A 354 -8.71 2.99 -14.03
CA PRO A 354 -9.29 3.19 -15.33
C PRO A 354 -9.41 1.83 -16.02
N GLY A 355 -10.65 1.37 -16.20
CA GLY A 355 -10.92 0.32 -17.18
C GLY A 355 -10.54 0.79 -18.60
N ASN A 356 -10.76 -0.06 -19.61
CA ASN A 356 -10.62 0.34 -21.02
C ASN A 356 -11.62 1.45 -21.38
N ARG A 357 -11.25 2.71 -21.16
CA ARG A 357 -12.16 3.85 -21.21
C ARG A 357 -11.55 5.04 -21.94
N TRP A 358 -12.44 5.79 -22.57
CA TRP A 358 -12.18 7.11 -23.12
C TRP A 358 -12.49 8.17 -22.08
N LEU A 359 -11.58 9.13 -21.89
CA LEU A 359 -11.85 10.37 -21.21
C LEU A 359 -11.99 11.47 -22.25
N ARG A 360 -13.14 12.15 -22.21
CA ARG A 360 -13.34 13.35 -23.01
C ARG A 360 -12.39 14.45 -22.52
N ILE A 361 -11.70 15.11 -23.44
CA ILE A 361 -11.10 16.41 -23.15
C ILE A 361 -12.23 17.45 -23.17
N ASP A 362 -12.63 17.89 -21.99
CA ASP A 362 -13.60 18.96 -21.81
C ASP A 362 -12.96 20.32 -22.08
N HIS A 363 -13.81 21.29 -22.40
CA HIS A 363 -13.40 22.67 -22.67
C HIS A 363 -12.35 22.83 -23.78
N TRP A 364 -12.23 21.87 -24.71
CA TRP A 364 -11.40 22.00 -25.91
C TRP A 364 -11.83 23.21 -26.73
N LYS A 365 -11.14 24.33 -26.57
CA LYS A 365 -11.51 25.64 -27.13
C LYS A 365 -10.27 26.41 -27.57
N PRO A 366 -10.42 27.29 -28.58
CA PRO A 366 -9.35 28.19 -28.98
C PRO A 366 -8.88 29.04 -27.80
N ILE A 367 -7.57 29.22 -27.68
CA ILE A 367 -6.95 30.12 -26.70
C ILE A 367 -6.20 31.23 -27.44
N SER A 368 -6.28 32.45 -26.89
CA SER A 368 -5.49 33.59 -27.37
C SER A 368 -4.01 33.35 -27.13
N ALA A 369 -3.17 33.77 -28.08
CA ALA A 369 -1.72 33.67 -27.98
C ALA A 369 -1.14 34.44 -26.79
#